data_AF-A0AAJ3F702-F1
#
_entry.id   AF-A0AAJ3F702-F1
#
_cell.length_a   1.000
_cell.length_b   1.000
_cell.length_c   1.000
_cell.angle_alpha   90.00
_cell.angle_beta   90.00
_cell.angle_gamma   90.00
#
_symmetry.space_group_name_H-M   'P 1'
#
loop_
_entity.id
_entity.type
_entity.pdbx_description
1 polymer ?
#
loop_
_entity_poly.entity_id
_entity_poly.type
_entity_poly.pdbx_seq_one_letter_code
_entity_poly.pdbx_strand_id
1 'polypeptide(L)' 'MSNREEAKQIIDKLPEYKIEKILLFLKGVEFDDEMEDDVFCENMAQRYLNDDSPDKHDTITIEEFAKQEGIVL' A
#
# COMPACT_ATOMS: atom_id res chain seq x y z
N MET A 1 22.88 -7.15 25.81
CA MET A 1 21.99 -6.25 25.04
C MET A 1 20.81 -7.06 24.57
N SER A 2 19.61 -6.51 24.68
CA SER A 2 18.42 -7.11 24.06
C SER A 2 18.38 -6.76 22.57
N ASN A 3 17.72 -7.60 21.77
CA ASN A 3 17.49 -7.32 20.34
C ASN A 3 16.83 -5.94 20.10
N ARG A 4 16.00 -5.48 21.05
CA ARG A 4 15.36 -4.16 21.00
C ARG A 4 16.38 -3.03 21.15
N GLU A 5 17.37 -3.17 22.03
CA GLU A 5 18.42 -2.16 22.22
C GLU A 5 19.35 -2.11 21.01
N GLU A 6 19.68 -3.27 20.44
CA GLU A 6 20.50 -3.36 19.23
C GLU A 6 19.80 -2.71 18.02
N ALA A 7 18.50 -2.97 17.83
CA ALA A 7 17.72 -2.37 16.76
C ALA A 7 17.71 -0.83 16.85
N LYS A 8 17.53 -0.26 18.05
CA LYS A 8 17.58 1.20 18.25
C LYS A 8 18.94 1.78 17.87
N GLN A 9 20.03 1.15 18.28
CA GLN A 9 21.38 1.61 17.93
C GLN A 9 21.68 1.57 16.44
N ILE A 10 21.07 0.63 15.70
CA ILE A 10 21.17 0.58 14.24
C ILE A 10 20.40 1.74 13.63
N ILE A 11 19.15 1.96 14.06
CA ILE A 11 18.27 3.03 13.56
C ILE A 11 18.90 4.41 13.78
N ASP A 12 19.43 4.68 14.97
CA ASP A 12 20.03 5.97 15.34
C ASP A 12 21.25 6.36 14.48
N LYS A 13 21.88 5.40 13.79
CA LYS A 13 23.05 5.63 12.93
C LYS A 13 22.68 5.85 11.46
N LEU A 14 21.41 5.67 11.09
CA LEU A 14 20.98 5.77 9.71
C LEU A 14 20.64 7.21 9.33
N PRO A 15 20.88 7.60 8.07
CA PRO A 15 20.45 8.90 7.58
C PRO A 15 18.92 8.97 7.46
N GLU A 16 18.35 10.16 7.63
CA GLU A 16 16.90 10.41 7.70
C GLU A 16 16.11 9.80 6.54
N TYR A 17 16.61 9.87 5.30
CA TYR A 17 15.95 9.32 4.12
C TYR A 17 15.78 7.78 4.14
N LYS A 18 16.52 7.07 5.02
CA LYS A 18 16.33 5.63 5.26
C LYS A 18 15.34 5.37 6.40
N ILE A 19 15.18 6.32 7.31
CA ILE A 19 14.25 6.23 8.44
C ILE A 19 12.81 6.16 7.94
N GLU A 20 12.45 6.93 6.91
CA GLU A 20 11.10 6.88 6.30
C GLU A 20 10.69 5.46 5.87
N LYS A 21 11.60 4.73 5.22
CA LYS A 21 11.36 3.34 4.77
C LYS A 21 11.28 2.35 5.93
N ILE A 22 12.11 2.54 6.96
CA ILE A 22 12.10 1.71 8.16
C ILE A 22 10.84 1.95 8.96
N LEU A 23 10.39 3.20 9.06
CA LEU A 23 9.15 3.56 9.71
C LEU A 23 7.96 2.94 8.99
N LEU A 24 7.93 2.98 7.65
CA LEU A 24 6.89 2.30 6.87
C LEU A 24 6.88 0.79 7.12
N PHE A 25 8.06 0.16 7.16
CA PHE A 25 8.18 -1.27 7.45
C PHE A 25 7.75 -1.62 8.88
N LEU A 26 8.18 -0.86 9.89
CA LEU A 26 7.82 -1.10 11.29
C LEU A 26 6.33 -0.87 11.53
N LYS A 27 5.73 0.13 10.86
CA LYS A 27 4.28 0.30 10.83
C LYS A 27 3.61 -0.93 10.21
N GLY A 28 4.12 -1.44 9.09
CA GLY A 28 3.67 -2.71 8.49
C GLY A 28 3.74 -3.91 9.44
N VAL A 29 4.78 -3.99 10.28
CA VAL A 29 4.91 -5.05 11.31
C VAL A 29 4.00 -4.81 12.52
N GLU A 30 3.65 -3.56 12.81
CA GLU A 30 2.71 -3.17 13.87
C GLU A 30 1.24 -3.36 13.45
N PHE A 31 0.97 -3.36 12.13
CA PHE A 31 -0.33 -3.63 11.57
C PHE A 31 -0.64 -5.14 11.61
N ASP A 32 -1.68 -5.54 12.36
CA ASP A 32 -2.36 -6.83 12.18
C ASP A 32 -2.95 -6.87 10.75
N ASP A 33 -3.11 -8.05 10.15
CA ASP A 33 -3.49 -8.23 8.73
C ASP A 33 -4.71 -7.36 8.32
N GLU A 34 -5.65 -7.14 9.25
CA GLU A 34 -6.84 -6.28 9.05
C GLU A 34 -6.50 -4.80 8.81
N MET A 35 -5.49 -4.24 9.48
CA MET A 35 -5.11 -2.84 9.29
C MET A 35 -4.33 -2.62 7.98
N GLU A 36 -3.60 -3.63 7.49
CA GLU A 36 -2.98 -3.56 6.16
C GLU A 36 -4.05 -3.48 5.07
N ASP A 37 -5.09 -4.31 5.16
CA ASP A 37 -6.22 -4.31 4.24
C ASP A 37 -6.98 -2.98 4.25
N ASP A 38 -7.25 -2.42 5.44
CA ASP A 38 -7.93 -1.12 5.58
C ASP A 38 -7.13 0.01 4.93
N VAL A 39 -5.82 0.09 5.22
CA VAL A 39 -4.94 1.12 4.63
C VAL A 39 -4.80 0.94 3.13
N PHE A 40 -4.71 -0.30 2.65
CA PHE A 40 -4.63 -0.60 1.23
C PHE A 40 -5.91 -0.18 0.50
N CYS A 41 -7.08 -0.52 1.04
CA CYS A 41 -8.38 -0.17 0.46
C CYS A 41 -8.61 1.35 0.49
N GLU A 42 -8.26 2.04 1.58
CA GLU A 42 -8.36 3.49 1.67
C GLU A 42 -7.48 4.17 0.61
N ASN A 43 -6.23 3.73 0.45
CA ASN A 43 -5.33 4.27 -0.57
C ASN A 43 -5.85 4.03 -1.98
N MET A 44 -6.46 2.88 -2.26
CA MET A 44 -7.07 2.57 -3.55
C MET A 44 -8.25 3.50 -3.85
N ALA A 45 -9.13 3.70 -2.87
CA ALA A 45 -10.26 4.62 -2.98
C ALA A 45 -9.80 6.07 -3.19
N GLN A 46 -8.82 6.53 -2.41
CA GLN A 46 -8.25 7.87 -2.57
C GLN A 46 -7.62 8.08 -3.95
N ARG A 47 -6.89 7.08 -4.48
CA ARG A 47 -6.35 7.15 -5.85
C ARG A 47 -7.46 7.30 -6.89
N TYR A 48 -8.50 6.47 -6.80
CA TYR A 48 -9.65 6.57 -7.69
C TYR A 48 -10.35 7.94 -7.56
N LEU A 49 -10.57 8.44 -6.34
CA LEU A 49 -11.23 9.73 -6.12
C LEU A 49 -10.42 10.92 -6.65
N ASN A 50 -9.10 10.89 -6.49
CA ASN A 50 -8.18 11.94 -6.93
C ASN A 50 -7.74 11.79 -8.39
N ASP A 51 -8.21 10.76 -9.10
CA ASP A 51 -7.98 10.62 -10.54
C ASP A 51 -8.82 11.66 -11.31
N ASP A 52 -8.12 12.54 -12.03
CA ASP A 52 -8.66 13.62 -12.87
C ASP A 52 -8.90 13.17 -14.32
N SER A 53 -8.68 11.90 -14.64
CA SER A 53 -8.83 11.39 -15.99
C SER A 53 -10.28 11.50 -16.48
N PRO A 54 -10.51 12.02 -17.71
CA PRO A 54 -11.87 12.23 -18.22
C PRO A 54 -12.63 10.92 -18.49
N ASP A 55 -11.92 9.81 -18.65
CA ASP A 55 -12.44 8.45 -18.86
C ASP A 55 -12.70 7.67 -17.55
N LYS A 56 -12.45 8.28 -16.38
CA LYS A 56 -12.68 7.65 -15.05
C LYS A 56 -14.09 7.08 -14.85
N HIS A 57 -15.07 7.64 -15.55
CA HIS A 57 -16.47 7.23 -15.49
C HIS A 57 -16.91 6.41 -16.70
N ASP A 58 -16.00 6.06 -17.59
CA ASP A 58 -16.28 5.15 -18.68
C ASP A 58 -16.55 3.77 -18.12
N THR A 59 -17.56 3.11 -18.67
CA THR A 59 -18.01 1.80 -18.22
C THR A 59 -17.95 0.82 -19.37
N ILE A 60 -17.59 -0.41 -19.06
CA ILE A 60 -17.69 -1.56 -19.96
C ILE A 60 -18.52 -2.64 -19.27
N THR A 61 -19.07 -3.54 -20.07
CA THR A 61 -19.77 -4.72 -19.53
C THR A 61 -18.78 -5.68 -18.87
N ILE A 62 -19.27 -6.54 -17.98
CA ILE A 62 -18.43 -7.55 -17.33
C ILE A 62 -17.87 -8.54 -18.36
N GLU A 63 -18.64 -8.83 -19.42
CA GLU A 63 -18.24 -9.67 -20.54
C GLU A 63 -17.10 -9.06 -21.36
N GLU A 64 -17.15 -7.74 -21.61
CA GLU A 64 -16.08 -7.03 -22.31
C GLU A 64 -14.80 -6.98 -21.46
N PHE A 65 -14.93 -6.70 -20.16
CA PHE A 65 -13.80 -6.68 -19.23
C PHE A 65 -13.13 -8.06 -19.14
N ALA A 66 -13.91 -9.13 -18.97
CA ALA A 66 -13.36 -10.47 -18.90
C ALA A 66 -12.63 -10.87 -20.20
N LYS A 67 -13.20 -10.51 -21.36
CA LYS A 67 -12.55 -10.72 -22.65
C LYS A 67 -11.23 -9.95 -22.79
N GLN A 68 -11.17 -8.71 -22.31
CA GLN A 68 -9.95 -7.89 -22.30
C GLN A 68 -8.85 -8.53 -21.46
N GLU A 69 -9.20 -9.01 -20.26
CA GLU A 69 -8.26 -9.58 -19.30
C GLU A 69 -7.94 -11.07 -19.55
N GLY A 70 -8.52 -11.68 -20.60
CA GLY A 70 -8.33 -13.09 -20.92
C GLY A 70 -8.98 -14.05 -19.92
N ILE A 71 -10.00 -13.59 -19.20
CA ILE A 71 -10.76 -14.34 -18.21
C ILE A 71 -11.97 -14.98 -18.87
N VAL A 72 -12.18 -16.26 -18.60
CA VAL A 72 -13.42 -16.97 -18.97
C VAL A 72 -14.42 -16.79 -17.82
N LEU A 73 -15.55 -16.14 -18.12
CA LEU A 73 -16.68 -15.98 -17.19
C LEU A 73 -17.46 -17.28 -17.01
#